data_AF-A0A924NL07-F1
#
_entry.id   AF-A0A924NL07-F1
#
_cell.length_a   1.000
_cell.length_b   1.000
_cell.length_c   1.000
_cell.angle_alpha   90.00
_cell.angle_beta   90.00
_cell.angle_gamma   90.00
#
_symmetry.space_group_name_H-M   'P 1'
#
loop_
_entity.id
_entity.type
_entity.pdbx_description
1 polymer ?
#
loop_
_entity_poly.entity_id
_entity_poly.type
_entity_poly.pdbx_seq_one_letter_code
_entity_poly.pdbx_strand_id
1 'polypeptide(L)'
;GGGAAPPGARAGAAGPGEVCVVLPPPGQRPGDTLGGAGVVVQGWRVPEPQHPTGLAGPPATELVRRVETDLTARLSDDGQHVLWTLGPTHAAQLLDGLAVTTQPLQVVGDARTVLRILVPDVYVRTVVSDLSGRQGTLVPPSGQDNAGHALGTDDDVGGQVLTFTLPDRELLTYAVVLATLTHGTGSFAPLVPVAAPPSDASTPTPGRPPRAGPPIPEGRQTGGAVPQT
;
A
#
# COMPACT_ATOMS: atom_id res chain seq x y z
N GLY A 1 35.79 -29.86 15.01
CA GLY A 1 36.55 -28.60 14.98
C GLY A 1 36.09 -27.80 13.79
N GLY A 2 35.25 -26.78 14.01
CA GLY A 2 34.80 -25.89 12.94
C GLY A 2 35.80 -24.75 12.78
N GLY A 3 36.71 -24.88 11.82
CA GLY A 3 37.57 -23.76 11.43
C GLY A 3 36.73 -22.76 10.63
N ALA A 4 36.65 -21.51 11.10
CA ALA A 4 36.03 -20.44 10.34
C ALA A 4 36.81 -20.27 9.01
N ALA A 5 36.11 -20.33 7.90
CA ALA A 5 36.70 -20.10 6.58
C ALA A 5 37.27 -18.67 6.50
N PRO A 6 38.42 -18.46 5.83
CA PRO A 6 39.01 -17.14 5.71
C PRO A 6 38.07 -16.19 4.93
N PRO A 7 38.07 -14.88 5.26
CA PRO A 7 37.24 -13.90 4.56
C PRO A 7 37.56 -13.91 3.05
N GLY A 8 36.56 -14.17 2.22
CA GLY A 8 36.69 -14.25 0.76
C GLY A 8 36.76 -15.67 0.17
N ALA A 9 36.79 -16.73 0.99
CA ALA A 9 36.60 -18.08 0.48
C ALA A 9 35.16 -18.25 -0.03
N ARG A 10 34.98 -18.69 -1.28
CA ARG A 10 33.67 -19.17 -1.74
C ARG A 10 33.29 -20.35 -0.86
N ALA A 11 32.17 -20.24 -0.16
CA ALA A 11 31.59 -21.39 0.53
C ALA A 11 31.34 -22.51 -0.50
N GLY A 12 31.51 -23.76 -0.08
CA GLY A 12 31.06 -24.92 -0.84
C GLY A 12 29.52 -24.95 -0.94
N ALA A 13 28.95 -26.12 -1.24
CA ALA A 13 27.49 -26.28 -1.17
C ALA A 13 27.02 -26.07 0.28
N ALA A 14 26.02 -25.21 0.48
CA ALA A 14 25.33 -25.07 1.76
C ALA A 14 24.28 -26.18 1.90
N GLY A 15 24.24 -26.82 3.07
CA GLY A 15 23.26 -27.85 3.41
C GLY A 15 21.91 -27.26 3.87
N PRO A 16 20.85 -28.09 3.94
CA PRO A 16 19.57 -27.67 4.51
C PRO A 16 19.73 -27.14 5.94
N GLY A 17 19.20 -25.95 6.22
CA GLY A 17 19.25 -25.30 7.54
C GLY A 17 20.49 -24.42 7.79
N GLU A 18 21.44 -24.36 6.85
CA GLU A 18 22.59 -23.47 6.96
C GLU A 18 22.28 -22.04 6.50
N VAL A 19 22.83 -21.04 7.19
CA VAL A 19 22.77 -19.62 6.79
C VAL A 19 24.01 -19.30 5.98
N CYS A 20 23.83 -18.85 4.74
CA CYS A 20 24.91 -18.50 3.84
C CYS A 20 24.71 -17.10 3.23
N VAL A 21 25.82 -16.46 2.84
CA VAL A 21 25.80 -15.20 2.10
C VAL A 21 25.88 -15.54 0.62
N VAL A 22 24.87 -15.08 -0.12
CA VAL A 22 24.81 -15.23 -1.57
C VAL A 22 24.95 -13.86 -2.24
N LEU A 23 25.60 -13.84 -3.40
CA LEU A 23 25.49 -12.72 -4.32
C LEU A 23 24.27 -13.00 -5.20
N PRO A 24 23.14 -12.33 -4.97
CA PRO A 24 21.92 -12.63 -5.71
C PRO A 24 22.04 -12.15 -7.16
N PRO A 25 21.34 -12.79 -8.11
CA PRO A 25 21.19 -12.26 -9.46
C PRO A 25 20.49 -10.87 -9.43
N PRO A 26 20.73 -10.03 -10.46
CA PRO A 26 20.13 -8.70 -10.52
C PRO A 26 18.60 -8.77 -10.49
N GLY A 27 17.98 -7.85 -9.76
CA GLY A 27 16.52 -7.75 -9.62
C GLY A 27 15.93 -8.50 -8.43
N GLN A 28 16.72 -9.34 -7.75
CA GLN A 28 16.26 -10.00 -6.53
C GLN A 28 16.10 -9.01 -5.37
N ARG A 29 14.99 -9.17 -4.66
CA ARG A 29 14.62 -8.41 -3.47
C ARG A 29 14.73 -9.29 -2.23
N PRO A 30 14.96 -8.70 -1.05
CA PRO A 30 14.87 -9.46 0.19
C PRO A 30 13.46 -10.07 0.33
N GLY A 31 13.40 -11.35 0.68
CA GLY A 31 12.16 -12.13 0.74
C GLY A 31 11.92 -13.04 -0.47
N ASP A 32 12.65 -12.85 -1.57
CA ASP A 32 12.54 -13.72 -2.73
C ASP A 32 13.16 -15.11 -2.46
N THR A 33 12.58 -16.14 -3.07
CA THR A 33 13.11 -17.51 -3.01
C THR A 33 14.15 -17.71 -4.12
N LEU A 34 15.37 -18.07 -3.76
CA LEU A 34 16.40 -18.52 -4.70
C LEU A 34 16.32 -20.04 -4.84
N GLY A 35 15.94 -20.54 -6.02
CA GLY A 35 15.87 -21.99 -6.26
C GLY A 35 15.38 -22.35 -7.67
N GLY A 36 15.74 -23.54 -8.16
CA GLY A 36 15.42 -24.00 -9.52
C GLY A 36 14.19 -24.90 -9.64
N ALA A 37 13.59 -25.34 -8.53
CA ALA A 37 12.52 -26.34 -8.53
C ALA A 37 11.10 -25.74 -8.66
N GLY A 38 10.98 -24.43 -8.90
CA GLY A 38 9.68 -23.73 -8.98
C GLY A 38 8.92 -23.66 -7.65
N VAL A 39 9.51 -24.11 -6.54
CA VAL A 39 8.93 -24.00 -5.21
C VAL A 39 9.24 -22.61 -4.65
N VAL A 40 8.20 -21.84 -4.38
CA VAL A 40 8.30 -20.50 -3.80
C VAL A 40 7.97 -20.59 -2.32
N VAL A 41 8.91 -20.20 -1.47
CA VAL A 41 8.63 -19.96 -0.05
C VAL A 41 7.85 -18.66 0.02
N GLN A 42 6.69 -18.70 0.70
CA GLN A 42 5.91 -17.48 0.95
C GLN A 42 6.79 -16.50 1.72
N GLY A 43 7.14 -15.39 1.07
CA GLY A 43 7.93 -14.33 1.67
C GLY A 43 7.21 -13.73 2.88
N TRP A 44 7.99 -13.29 3.86
CA TRP A 44 7.45 -12.48 4.95
C TRP A 44 6.77 -11.23 4.38
N ARG A 45 5.54 -10.95 4.81
CA ARG A 45 4.83 -9.73 4.40
C ARG A 45 5.39 -8.55 5.18
N VAL A 46 6.01 -7.64 4.46
CA VAL A 46 6.52 -6.39 5.02
C VAL A 46 5.34 -5.53 5.50
N PRO A 47 5.34 -5.04 6.75
CA PRO A 47 4.29 -4.16 7.23
C PRO A 47 4.28 -2.84 6.43
N GLU A 48 3.09 -2.34 6.13
CA GLU A 48 2.95 -1.07 5.41
C GLU A 48 3.32 0.11 6.33
N PRO A 49 4.10 1.11 5.86
CA PRO A 49 4.43 2.29 6.65
C PRO A 49 3.25 3.27 6.74
N GLN A 50 2.76 3.48 7.97
CA GLN A 50 1.55 4.26 8.23
C GLN A 50 1.82 5.64 8.87
N HIS A 51 3.04 5.90 9.32
CA HIS A 51 3.40 7.14 10.01
C HIS A 51 4.06 8.15 9.06
N PRO A 52 3.34 9.22 8.66
CA PRO A 52 3.89 10.26 7.79
C PRO A 52 4.68 11.29 8.61
N THR A 53 5.85 11.67 8.11
CA THR A 53 6.69 12.76 8.62
C THR A 53 6.98 13.72 7.48
N GLY A 54 6.57 14.98 7.62
CA GLY A 54 6.78 16.00 6.60
C GLY A 54 8.21 16.51 6.61
N LEU A 55 8.81 16.67 5.44
CA LEU A 55 10.15 17.24 5.25
C LEU A 55 10.01 18.63 4.62
N ALA A 56 10.63 19.66 5.22
CA ALA A 56 10.52 21.05 4.76
C ALA A 56 11.31 21.35 3.48
N GLY A 57 11.92 20.33 2.85
CA GLY A 57 12.74 20.43 1.66
C GLY A 57 13.03 19.04 1.07
N PRO A 58 13.75 18.98 -0.07
CA PRO A 58 14.03 17.73 -0.74
C PRO A 58 14.81 16.78 0.18
N PRO A 59 14.56 15.47 0.11
CA PRO A 59 15.23 14.50 0.97
C PRO A 59 16.74 14.48 0.67
N ALA A 60 17.55 14.49 1.72
CA ALA A 60 19.00 14.34 1.59
C ALA A 60 19.35 13.01 0.92
N THR A 61 20.41 12.98 0.10
CA THR A 61 20.84 11.76 -0.61
C THR A 61 21.06 10.57 0.33
N GLU A 62 21.59 10.82 1.53
CA GLU A 62 21.76 9.78 2.54
C GLU A 62 20.44 9.22 3.05
N LEU A 63 19.39 10.05 3.18
CA LEU A 63 18.05 9.58 3.55
C LEU A 63 17.47 8.68 2.46
N VAL A 64 17.59 9.08 1.19
CA VAL A 64 17.16 8.27 0.05
C VAL A 64 17.84 6.90 0.08
N ARG A 65 19.15 6.89 0.28
CA ARG A 65 19.93 5.64 0.37
C ARG A 65 19.49 4.74 1.52
N ARG A 66 19.19 5.30 2.70
CA ARG A 66 18.66 4.54 3.85
C ARG A 66 17.30 3.93 3.52
N VAL A 67 16.39 4.71 2.95
CA VAL A 67 15.03 4.27 2.57
C VAL A 67 15.09 3.17 1.50
N GLU A 68 15.99 3.25 0.52
CA GLU A 68 16.16 2.19 -0.49
C GLU A 68 16.53 0.83 0.10
N THR A 69 17.20 0.82 1.25
CA THR A 69 17.57 -0.42 1.96
C THR A 69 16.53 -0.88 2.98
N ASP A 70 15.60 -0.01 3.38
CA ASP A 70 14.58 -0.29 4.38
C ASP A 70 13.23 -0.57 3.72
N LEU A 71 12.80 -1.84 3.76
CA LEU A 71 11.54 -2.26 3.15
C LEU A 71 10.29 -1.67 3.83
N THR A 72 10.45 -1.13 5.04
CA THR A 72 9.38 -0.56 5.87
C THR A 72 9.39 0.96 5.91
N ALA A 73 10.10 1.60 4.98
CA ALA A 73 10.09 3.03 4.76
C ALA A 73 9.82 3.38 3.30
N ARG A 74 9.18 4.52 3.04
CA ARG A 74 9.04 5.07 1.69
C ARG A 74 9.08 6.59 1.71
N LEU A 75 9.56 7.18 0.62
CA LEU A 75 9.46 8.61 0.35
C LEU A 75 8.34 8.85 -0.67
N SER A 76 7.53 9.88 -0.44
CA SER A 76 6.52 10.39 -1.38
C SER A 76 6.79 11.87 -1.65
N ASP A 77 6.48 12.30 -2.88
CA ASP A 77 6.67 13.67 -3.36
C ASP A 77 5.42 14.19 -4.10
N ASP A 78 4.25 13.93 -3.52
CA ASP A 78 2.95 14.34 -4.07
C ASP A 78 2.65 15.82 -3.76
N GLY A 79 3.58 16.70 -4.11
CA GLY A 79 3.53 18.15 -3.83
C GLY A 79 4.07 18.57 -2.45
N GLN A 80 4.33 17.61 -1.56
CA GLN A 80 5.10 17.76 -0.33
C GLN A 80 6.00 16.55 -0.15
N HIS A 81 7.23 16.74 0.33
CA HIS A 81 8.14 15.64 0.64
C HIS A 81 7.72 14.97 1.96
N VAL A 82 7.35 13.70 1.90
CA VAL A 82 6.87 12.93 3.06
C VAL A 82 7.66 11.64 3.21
N LEU A 83 8.22 11.44 4.41
CA LEU A 83 8.79 10.17 4.85
C LEU A 83 7.70 9.36 5.56
N TRP A 84 7.40 8.17 5.04
CA TRP A 84 6.50 7.21 5.67
C TRP A 84 7.32 6.13 6.36
N THR A 85 6.99 5.82 7.61
CA THR A 85 7.62 4.75 8.41
C THR A 85 6.58 3.99 9.21
N LEU A 86 6.98 2.91 9.88
CA LEU A 86 6.09 2.17 10.80
C LEU A 86 5.64 2.99 12.01
N GLY A 87 6.39 4.03 12.38
CA GLY A 87 6.12 4.82 13.58
C GLY A 87 7.14 5.91 13.84
N PRO A 88 6.89 6.77 14.83
CA PRO A 88 7.71 7.96 15.09
C PRO A 88 9.17 7.62 15.47
N THR A 89 9.39 6.52 16.17
CA THR A 89 10.76 6.07 16.51
C THR A 89 11.53 5.64 15.27
N HIS A 90 10.87 4.94 14.34
CA HIS A 90 11.51 4.53 13.09
C HIS A 90 11.86 5.76 12.23
N ALA A 91 10.96 6.75 12.14
CA ALA A 91 11.28 8.03 11.51
C ALA A 91 12.50 8.72 12.15
N ALA A 92 12.55 8.79 13.49
CA ALA A 92 13.68 9.39 14.20
C ALA A 92 15.01 8.68 13.88
N GLN A 93 15.01 7.35 13.79
CA GLN A 93 16.22 6.57 13.44
C GLN A 93 16.70 6.85 12.02
N LEU A 94 15.79 6.94 11.04
CA LEU A 94 16.18 7.24 9.66
C LEU A 94 16.69 8.67 9.50
N LEU A 95 16.15 9.61 10.27
CA LEU A 95 16.54 11.02 10.25
C LEU A 95 17.77 11.34 11.11
N ASP A 96 18.19 10.43 11.99
CA ASP A 96 19.29 10.67 12.91
C ASP A 96 20.61 11.03 12.20
N GLY A 97 21.24 12.09 12.67
CA GLY A 97 22.46 12.67 12.10
C GLY A 97 22.29 13.42 10.78
N LEU A 98 21.07 13.54 10.23
CA LEU A 98 20.81 14.28 9.00
C LEU A 98 20.39 15.72 9.29
N ALA A 99 20.94 16.67 8.53
CA ALA A 99 20.50 18.06 8.55
C ALA A 99 19.17 18.22 7.78
N VAL A 100 18.09 17.65 8.33
CA VAL A 100 16.73 17.75 7.79
C VAL A 100 15.84 18.53 8.75
N THR A 101 15.05 19.46 8.20
CA THR A 101 13.99 20.13 8.95
C THR A 101 12.69 19.38 8.71
N THR A 102 12.07 18.88 9.78
CA THR A 102 10.73 18.29 9.72
C THR A 102 9.66 19.37 9.86
N GLN A 103 8.54 19.18 9.18
CA GLN A 103 7.37 20.05 9.27
C GLN A 103 6.14 19.25 9.75
N PRO A 104 5.29 19.84 10.60
CA PRO A 104 4.08 19.18 11.06
C PRO A 104 3.15 18.94 9.87
N LEU A 105 2.69 17.70 9.71
CA LEU A 105 1.67 17.35 8.74
C LEU A 105 0.31 17.34 9.43
N GLN A 106 -0.66 18.03 8.85
CA GLN A 106 -2.05 17.86 9.24
C GLN A 106 -2.58 16.61 8.54
N VAL A 107 -2.57 15.48 9.25
CA VAL A 107 -3.18 14.24 8.73
C VAL A 107 -4.69 14.44 8.72
N VAL A 108 -5.28 14.46 7.52
CA VAL A 108 -6.73 14.60 7.35
C VAL A 108 -7.37 13.22 7.49
N GLY A 109 -7.93 12.95 8.67
CA GLY A 109 -8.61 11.69 8.99
C GLY A 109 -7.67 10.64 9.59
N ASP A 110 -8.26 9.65 10.26
CA ASP A 110 -7.51 8.49 10.76
C ASP A 110 -7.24 7.52 9.59
N ALA A 111 -6.03 6.95 9.52
CA ALA A 111 -5.75 5.82 8.63
C ALA A 111 -6.78 4.71 8.93
N ARG A 112 -7.37 4.13 7.87
CA ARG A 112 -8.40 3.09 8.02
C ARG A 112 -8.01 1.86 7.23
N THR A 113 -8.18 0.71 7.85
CA THR A 113 -7.89 -0.59 7.25
C THR A 113 -9.19 -1.34 7.02
N VAL A 114 -9.30 -1.95 5.84
CA VAL A 114 -10.40 -2.87 5.52
C VAL A 114 -10.08 -4.24 6.14
N LEU A 115 -11.02 -4.81 6.86
CA LEU A 115 -10.91 -6.10 7.54
C LEU A 115 -11.96 -7.06 7.02
N ARG A 116 -11.62 -8.35 7.01
CA ARG A 116 -12.55 -9.47 6.87
C ARG A 116 -12.71 -10.13 8.22
N ILE A 117 -13.95 -10.26 8.68
CA ILE A 117 -14.30 -10.76 10.00
C ILE A 117 -15.23 -11.94 9.84
N LEU A 118 -14.83 -13.12 10.32
CA LEU A 118 -15.68 -14.30 10.41
C LEU A 118 -16.37 -14.30 11.77
N VAL A 119 -17.70 -14.30 11.78
CA VAL A 119 -18.52 -14.20 12.98
C VAL A 119 -19.62 -15.27 12.94
N PRO A 120 -19.77 -16.14 13.95
CA PRO A 120 -20.91 -17.05 14.01
C PRO A 120 -22.24 -16.32 13.97
N ASP A 121 -23.26 -16.91 13.35
CA ASP A 121 -24.57 -16.27 13.11
C ASP A 121 -25.18 -15.66 14.37
N VAL A 122 -25.06 -16.36 15.50
CA VAL A 122 -25.59 -15.94 16.81
C VAL A 122 -24.99 -14.62 17.31
N TYR A 123 -23.78 -14.25 16.87
CA TYR A 123 -23.05 -13.06 17.32
C TYR A 123 -23.04 -11.91 16.30
N VAL A 124 -23.53 -12.12 15.07
CA VAL A 124 -23.46 -11.14 13.98
C VAL A 124 -24.02 -9.77 14.40
N ARG A 125 -25.22 -9.73 15.00
CA ARG A 125 -25.87 -8.47 15.38
C ARG A 125 -25.08 -7.71 16.45
N THR A 126 -24.54 -8.43 17.43
CA THR A 126 -23.73 -7.84 18.51
C THR A 126 -22.45 -7.25 17.95
N VAL A 127 -21.76 -8.00 17.09
CA VAL A 127 -20.51 -7.58 16.45
C VAL A 127 -20.72 -6.38 15.52
N VAL A 128 -21.74 -6.40 14.66
CA VAL A 128 -22.07 -5.27 13.77
C VAL A 128 -22.42 -4.01 14.56
N SER A 129 -23.16 -4.15 15.65
CA SER A 129 -23.54 -3.02 16.52
C SER A 129 -22.31 -2.40 17.20
N ASP A 130 -21.39 -3.22 17.73
CA ASP A 130 -20.16 -2.72 18.37
C ASP A 130 -19.24 -2.03 17.35
N LEU A 131 -19.03 -2.66 16.19
CA LEU A 131 -18.22 -2.11 15.09
C LEU A 131 -18.74 -0.75 14.61
N SER A 132 -20.07 -0.62 14.46
CA SER A 132 -20.70 0.65 14.06
C SER A 132 -20.45 1.74 15.10
N GLY A 133 -20.47 1.41 16.40
CA GLY A 133 -20.15 2.34 17.49
C GLY A 133 -18.68 2.79 17.49
N ARG A 134 -17.77 1.96 16.96
CA ARG A 134 -16.32 2.22 16.82
C ARG A 134 -15.94 2.92 15.51
N GLN A 135 -16.90 3.60 14.88
CA GLN A 135 -16.72 4.23 13.56
C GLN A 135 -16.35 3.24 12.45
N GLY A 136 -16.64 1.95 12.64
CA GLY A 136 -16.49 0.94 11.61
C GLY A 136 -17.55 1.10 10.53
N THR A 137 -17.13 1.13 9.28
CA THR A 137 -18.05 1.19 8.13
C THR A 137 -18.13 -0.19 7.48
N LEU A 138 -19.33 -0.77 7.43
CA LEU A 138 -19.56 -2.01 6.68
C LEU A 138 -19.31 -1.74 5.19
N VAL A 139 -18.42 -2.53 4.59
CA VAL A 139 -18.16 -2.49 3.15
C VAL A 139 -19.06 -3.54 2.49
N PRO A 140 -20.07 -3.12 1.71
CA PRO A 140 -20.86 -4.07 0.96
C PRO A 140 -19.97 -4.74 -0.11
N PRO A 141 -20.19 -6.03 -0.41
CA PRO A 141 -19.52 -6.68 -1.52
C PRO A 141 -19.89 -5.95 -2.81
N SER A 142 -18.90 -5.75 -3.68
CA SER A 142 -19.09 -5.12 -4.98
C SER A 142 -20.17 -5.88 -5.78
N GLY A 143 -21.32 -5.23 -6.03
CA GLY A 143 -22.40 -5.80 -6.84
C GLY A 143 -23.74 -6.06 -6.13
N GLN A 144 -23.91 -5.67 -4.86
CA GLN A 144 -25.23 -5.66 -4.21
C GLN A 144 -25.64 -4.25 -3.79
N ASP A 145 -26.85 -3.89 -4.19
CA ASP A 145 -27.60 -2.72 -3.75
C ASP A 145 -27.95 -2.83 -2.26
N ASN A 146 -28.29 -1.68 -1.67
CA ASN A 146 -28.54 -1.50 -0.23
C ASN A 146 -29.78 -2.28 0.26
N ALA A 147 -29.64 -3.60 0.39
CA ALA A 147 -30.50 -4.50 1.13
C ALA A 147 -29.59 -5.58 1.72
N GLY A 148 -29.35 -5.49 3.02
CA GLY A 148 -28.28 -6.16 3.74
C GLY A 148 -28.09 -7.66 3.49
N HIS A 149 -26.86 -8.08 3.80
CA HIS A 149 -26.29 -9.43 3.93
C HIS A 149 -25.48 -9.92 2.72
N ALA A 150 -24.18 -9.63 2.80
CA ALA A 150 -23.14 -10.35 2.05
C ALA A 150 -22.95 -11.74 2.66
N LEU A 151 -23.88 -12.65 2.39
CA LEU A 151 -23.81 -14.04 2.83
C LEU A 151 -22.99 -14.84 1.83
N GLY A 152 -21.66 -14.84 2.00
CA GLY A 152 -20.88 -16.03 1.70
C GLY A 152 -21.02 -16.95 2.89
N THR A 153 -21.88 -17.96 2.81
CA THR A 153 -21.87 -19.08 3.73
C THR A 153 -20.71 -19.99 3.33
N ASP A 154 -19.64 -20.02 4.12
CA ASP A 154 -18.85 -21.26 4.17
C ASP A 154 -19.74 -22.25 4.94
N ASP A 155 -20.59 -22.96 4.19
CA ASP A 155 -21.73 -23.78 4.69
C ASP A 155 -21.33 -24.96 5.59
N ASP A 156 -20.07 -25.08 5.99
CA ASP A 156 -19.59 -26.11 6.91
C ASP A 156 -19.39 -25.61 8.36
N VAL A 157 -19.41 -24.28 8.62
CA VAL A 157 -19.13 -23.70 9.96
C VAL A 157 -20.03 -22.49 10.29
N GLY A 158 -21.36 -22.65 10.30
CA GLY A 158 -22.38 -21.73 10.87
C GLY A 158 -21.98 -20.28 11.21
N GLY A 159 -21.48 -19.51 10.23
CA GLY A 159 -20.90 -18.20 10.45
C GLY A 159 -20.82 -17.37 9.19
N GLN A 160 -20.78 -16.05 9.36
CA GLN A 160 -20.79 -15.07 8.29
C GLN A 160 -19.47 -14.34 8.18
N VAL A 161 -19.08 -14.09 6.94
CA VAL A 161 -17.93 -13.27 6.61
C VAL A 161 -18.39 -11.84 6.35
N LEU A 162 -18.00 -10.93 7.24
CA LEU A 162 -18.31 -9.50 7.17
C LEU A 162 -17.06 -8.71 6.76
N THR A 163 -17.25 -7.68 5.93
CA THR A 163 -16.17 -6.76 5.55
C THR A 163 -16.39 -5.40 6.18
N PHE A 164 -15.43 -4.89 6.96
CA PHE A 164 -15.54 -3.61 7.64
C PHE A 164 -14.28 -2.76 7.46
N THR A 165 -14.44 -1.45 7.36
CA THR A 165 -13.35 -0.48 7.40
C THR A 165 -13.28 0.15 8.79
N LEU A 166 -12.17 -0.03 9.51
CA LEU A 166 -11.96 0.52 10.84
C LEU A 166 -10.74 1.47 10.87
N PRO A 167 -10.72 2.48 11.76
CA PRO A 167 -9.50 3.22 12.07
C PRO A 167 -8.38 2.29 12.55
N ASP A 168 -7.14 2.56 12.15
CA ASP A 168 -5.99 1.68 12.44
C ASP A 168 -5.73 1.52 13.94
N ARG A 169 -5.99 2.58 14.72
CA ARG A 169 -5.92 2.55 16.19
C ARG A 169 -6.84 1.51 16.85
N GLU A 170 -7.94 1.14 16.18
CA GLU A 170 -8.89 0.15 16.70
C GLU A 170 -8.44 -1.29 16.38
N LEU A 171 -7.53 -1.51 15.43
CA LEU A 171 -7.23 -2.86 14.92
C LEU A 171 -6.67 -3.82 15.97
N LEU A 172 -5.71 -3.35 16.77
CA LEU A 172 -5.07 -4.18 17.81
C LEU A 172 -6.02 -4.41 18.99
N THR A 173 -6.78 -3.38 19.38
CA THR A 173 -7.71 -3.46 20.52
C THR A 173 -8.93 -4.31 20.17
N TYR A 174 -9.44 -4.17 18.95
CA TYR A 174 -10.67 -4.85 18.52
C TYR A 174 -10.49 -6.36 18.41
N ALA A 175 -9.30 -6.85 18.07
CA ALA A 175 -8.95 -8.27 18.10
C ALA A 175 -9.39 -8.96 19.41
N VAL A 176 -9.07 -8.32 20.54
CA VAL A 176 -9.35 -8.81 21.89
C VAL A 176 -10.85 -8.66 22.22
N VAL A 177 -11.45 -7.55 21.83
CA VAL A 177 -12.88 -7.29 22.02
C VAL A 177 -13.72 -8.32 21.24
N LEU A 178 -13.39 -8.58 19.98
CA LEU A 178 -14.06 -9.57 19.14
C LEU A 178 -13.99 -10.96 19.76
N ALA A 179 -12.81 -11.38 20.23
CA ALA A 179 -12.64 -12.66 20.91
C ALA A 179 -13.53 -12.74 22.16
N THR A 180 -13.66 -11.64 22.92
CA THR A 180 -14.54 -11.60 24.10
C THR A 180 -16.02 -11.68 23.72
N LEU A 181 -16.45 -10.91 22.72
CA LEU A 181 -17.85 -10.84 22.25
C LEU A 181 -18.34 -12.17 21.62
N THR A 182 -17.41 -12.93 21.04
CA THR A 182 -17.72 -14.18 20.33
C THR A 182 -17.27 -15.42 21.10
N HIS A 183 -16.88 -15.29 22.37
CA HIS A 183 -16.33 -16.40 23.16
C HIS A 183 -15.15 -17.13 22.48
N GLY A 184 -14.31 -16.38 21.76
CA GLY A 184 -13.12 -16.85 21.07
C GLY A 184 -13.37 -17.48 19.70
N THR A 185 -14.62 -17.49 19.22
CA THR A 185 -14.98 -18.15 17.94
C THR A 185 -14.91 -17.21 16.73
N GLY A 186 -14.92 -15.90 16.95
CA GLY A 186 -14.76 -14.90 15.92
C GLY A 186 -13.30 -14.76 15.49
N SER A 187 -13.07 -14.61 14.19
CA SER A 187 -11.75 -14.38 13.62
C SER A 187 -11.75 -13.10 12.80
N PHE A 188 -10.64 -12.37 12.81
CA PHE A 188 -10.46 -11.15 12.03
C PHE A 188 -9.13 -11.20 11.28
N ALA A 189 -9.14 -10.74 10.04
CA ALA A 189 -7.96 -10.65 9.19
C ALA A 189 -8.01 -9.35 8.38
N PRO A 190 -6.93 -8.56 8.32
CA PRO A 190 -6.83 -7.45 7.39
C PRO A 190 -7.03 -7.92 5.95
N LEU A 191 -7.88 -7.21 5.20
CA LEU A 191 -7.98 -7.36 3.77
C LEU A 191 -6.88 -6.52 3.14
N VAL A 192 -5.98 -7.22 2.46
CA VAL A 192 -5.04 -6.57 1.53
C VAL A 192 -5.88 -5.77 0.53
N PRO A 193 -5.62 -4.47 0.32
CA PRO A 193 -6.10 -3.82 -0.89
C PRO A 193 -5.50 -4.62 -2.04
N VAL A 194 -6.33 -5.35 -2.79
CA VAL A 194 -5.86 -5.86 -4.08
C VAL A 194 -5.40 -4.61 -4.82
N ALA A 195 -4.13 -4.57 -5.24
CA ALA A 195 -3.65 -3.46 -6.04
C ALA A 195 -4.69 -3.26 -7.14
N ALA A 196 -5.34 -2.09 -7.15
CA ALA A 196 -6.09 -1.71 -8.33
C ALA A 196 -5.12 -1.95 -9.49
N PRO A 197 -5.54 -2.60 -10.59
CA PRO A 197 -4.71 -2.58 -11.79
C PRO A 197 -4.26 -1.13 -11.99
N PRO A 198 -3.01 -0.87 -12.41
CA PRO A 198 -2.58 0.49 -12.71
C PRO A 198 -3.72 1.08 -13.51
N SER A 199 -4.31 2.15 -12.99
CA SER A 199 -5.40 2.81 -13.70
C SER A 199 -4.75 3.22 -15.00
N ASP A 200 -4.99 2.42 -16.05
CA ASP A 200 -4.43 2.67 -17.36
C ASP A 200 -4.80 4.12 -17.64
N ALA A 201 -3.76 4.83 -18.04
CA ALA A 201 -3.77 6.21 -18.44
C ALA A 201 -5.17 6.63 -18.88
N SER A 202 -5.64 7.76 -18.36
CA SER A 202 -6.70 8.53 -19.00
C SER A 202 -6.48 8.39 -20.50
N THR A 203 -7.33 7.61 -21.15
CA THR A 203 -7.32 7.52 -22.60
C THR A 203 -7.58 8.96 -23.01
N PRO A 204 -6.67 9.63 -23.73
CA PRO A 204 -7.01 10.94 -24.25
C PRO A 204 -8.22 10.72 -25.13
N THR A 205 -9.38 11.22 -24.67
CA THR A 205 -10.58 11.32 -25.50
C THR A 205 -10.12 11.90 -26.83
N PRO A 206 -10.29 11.20 -27.97
CA PRO A 206 -9.93 11.77 -29.25
C PRO A 206 -10.71 13.07 -29.40
N GLY A 207 -9.95 14.16 -29.56
CA GLY A 207 -10.50 15.50 -29.61
C GLY A 207 -11.67 15.56 -30.57
N ARG A 208 -12.80 16.06 -30.06
CA ARG A 208 -13.93 16.46 -30.88
C ARG A 208 -13.38 17.37 -32.00
N PRO A 209 -13.63 17.07 -33.29
CA PRO A 209 -13.15 17.93 -34.36
C PRO A 209 -13.68 19.36 -34.15
N PRO A 210 -12.87 20.40 -34.41
CA PRO A 210 -13.30 21.78 -34.25
C PRO A 210 -14.53 22.00 -35.12
N ARG A 211 -15.57 22.54 -34.51
CA ARG A 211 -16.83 22.92 -35.17
C ARG A 211 -16.48 23.94 -36.24
N ALA A 212 -16.66 23.59 -37.51
CA ALA A 212 -16.47 24.51 -38.63
C ALA A 212 -17.28 25.79 -38.38
N GLY A 213 -16.58 26.90 -38.16
CA GLY A 213 -17.18 28.23 -38.15
C GLY A 213 -17.70 28.57 -39.55
N PRO A 214 -18.71 29.45 -39.64
CA PRO A 214 -19.25 29.86 -40.93
C PRO A 214 -18.18 30.54 -41.79
N PRO A 215 -18.24 30.40 -43.13
CA PRO A 215 -17.23 30.96 -44.03
C PRO A 215 -17.18 32.49 -43.96
N ILE A 216 -15.97 33.02 -43.81
CA ILE A 216 -15.67 34.46 -43.89
C ILE A 216 -15.68 34.87 -45.38
N PRO A 217 -16.40 35.94 -45.77
CA PRO A 217 -16.46 36.38 -47.16
C PRO A 217 -15.13 36.98 -47.65
N GLU A 218 -14.79 36.67 -48.90
CA GLU A 218 -13.61 37.11 -49.63
C GLU A 218 -13.48 38.63 -49.70
N GLY A 219 -12.30 39.15 -49.37
CA GLY A 219 -12.00 40.57 -49.35
C GLY A 219 -10.60 40.90 -49.88
N ARG A 220 -10.57 41.23 -51.18
CA ARG A 220 -9.60 42.08 -51.92
C ARG A 220 -8.09 41.83 -51.79
N GLN A 221 -7.56 41.37 -52.92
CA GLN A 221 -6.20 41.61 -53.41
C GLN A 221 -5.87 43.11 -53.44
N THR A 222 -4.74 43.50 -52.88
CA THR A 222 -3.97 44.66 -53.33
C THR A 222 -2.50 44.26 -53.45
N GLY A 223 -2.02 44.26 -54.68
CA GLY A 223 -0.63 43.97 -55.03
C GLY A 223 0.33 45.03 -54.52
N GLY A 224 1.54 44.59 -54.18
CA GLY A 224 2.70 45.42 -53.91
C GLY A 224 3.90 44.82 -54.59
N ALA A 225 4.26 45.40 -55.75
CA ALA A 225 5.43 45.06 -56.52
C ALA A 225 6.72 45.47 -55.77
N VAL A 226 7.74 44.60 -55.82
CA VAL A 226 9.11 44.93 -55.42
C VAL A 226 9.89 45.24 -56.71
N PRO A 227 10.47 46.43 -56.89
CA PRO A 227 11.41 46.68 -57.98
C PRO A 227 12.80 46.14 -57.61
N GLN A 228 13.40 45.41 -58.55
CA GLN A 228 14.82 45.08 -58.54
C GLN A 228 15.64 46.27 -59.06
N THR A 229 16.73 46.60 -58.39
CA THR A 229 17.96 47.13 -59.01
C THR A 229 19.15 46.79 -58.15
#